data_AF-A0A7K1VU30-F1
#
_entry.id   AF-A0A7K1VU30-F1
#
_cell.length_a   1.000
_cell.length_b   1.000
_cell.length_c   1.000
_cell.angle_alpha   90.00
_cell.angle_beta   90.00
_cell.angle_gamma   90.00
#
_symmetry.space_group_name_H-M   'P 1'
#
loop_
_entity.id
_entity.type
_entity.pdbx_description
1 polymer ?
#
loop_
_entity_poly.entity_id
_entity_poly.type
_entity_poly.pdbx_seq_one_letter_code
_entity_poly.pdbx_strand_id
1 'polypeptide(L)'
;MTTTGYGMHPESIAALLAAPGEAAIVLTYAEDRAFADVSLNRFASVNSTRLDWQGVEVLERAEEFDGDGLRELVRRYGGEDELVVVFWGNHAVPSIALEAQAVAAHAEMVVDSCYECWLYFTDAHVLVEFQDGEGFVAARIPN
;
A
#
# COMPACT_ATOMS: atom_id res chain seq x y z
N MET A 1 4.97 14.66 24.52
CA MET A 1 5.17 14.44 23.07
C MET A 1 3.80 14.57 22.45
N THR A 2 3.60 15.60 21.64
CA THR A 2 2.33 15.92 20.97
C THR A 2 2.10 14.91 19.86
N THR A 3 1.13 14.02 20.04
CA THR A 3 0.62 13.10 19.03
C THR A 3 -0.12 13.92 17.98
N THR A 4 0.56 14.23 16.88
CA THR A 4 -0.08 14.77 15.68
C THR A 4 -0.93 13.64 15.10
N GLY A 5 -2.26 13.78 15.20
CA GLY A 5 -3.20 12.76 14.72
C GLY A 5 -3.08 12.59 13.21
N TYR A 6 -2.59 11.42 12.79
CA TYR A 6 -2.55 11.01 11.39
C TYR A 6 -3.95 10.58 10.91
N GLY A 7 -4.66 11.45 10.20
CA GLY A 7 -5.83 11.04 9.40
C GLY A 7 -7.05 10.49 10.15
N MET A 8 -7.92 9.78 9.43
CA MET A 8 -9.22 9.27 9.93
C MET A 8 -9.08 8.15 10.97
N HIS A 9 -7.91 7.49 11.06
CA HIS A 9 -7.63 6.38 11.99
C HIS A 9 -6.17 6.41 12.52
N PRO A 10 -5.79 7.46 13.28
CA PRO A 10 -4.42 7.64 13.77
C PRO A 10 -3.96 6.52 14.70
N GLU A 11 -4.89 5.90 15.42
CA GLU A 11 -4.65 4.76 16.31
C GLU A 11 -4.27 3.49 15.55
N SER A 12 -4.91 3.20 14.41
CA SER A 12 -4.61 2.02 13.59
C SER A 12 -3.25 2.16 12.93
N ILE A 13 -2.92 3.34 12.41
CA ILE A 13 -1.60 3.64 11.85
C ILE A 13 -0.52 3.58 12.94
N ALA A 14 -0.78 4.15 14.11
CA ALA A 14 0.15 4.08 15.24
C ALA A 14 0.34 2.64 15.73
N ALA A 15 -0.71 1.82 15.72
CA ALA A 15 -0.62 0.40 16.07
C ALA A 15 0.20 -0.39 15.04
N LEU A 16 0.05 -0.10 13.74
CA LEU A 16 0.85 -0.71 12.67
C LEU A 16 2.33 -0.35 12.82
N LEU A 17 2.62 0.92 13.12
CA LEU A 17 3.97 1.41 13.36
C LEU A 17 4.59 0.89 14.68
N ALA A 18 3.76 0.55 15.65
CA ALA A 18 4.17 0.05 16.97
C ALA A 18 4.13 -1.48 17.08
N ALA A 19 3.74 -2.19 16.01
CA ALA A 19 3.67 -3.64 15.97
C ALA A 19 5.06 -4.22 16.34
N PRO A 20 5.17 -4.95 17.47
CA PRO A 20 6.47 -5.41 17.94
C PRO A 20 7.00 -6.56 17.08
N GLY A 21 8.22 -6.41 16.55
CA GLY A 21 8.97 -7.48 15.89
C GLY A 21 9.00 -7.40 14.36
N GLU A 22 8.18 -6.55 13.76
CA GLU A 22 8.20 -6.28 12.32
C GLU A 22 8.74 -4.86 12.10
N ALA A 23 9.88 -4.75 11.42
CA ALA A 23 10.55 -3.47 11.26
C ALA A 23 9.84 -2.60 10.21
N ALA A 24 8.71 -1.99 10.58
CA ALA A 24 8.09 -0.94 9.78
C ALA A 24 9.02 0.28 9.75
N ILE A 25 9.45 0.66 8.55
CA ILE A 25 10.31 1.81 8.30
C ILE A 25 9.41 2.95 7.84
N VAL A 26 9.35 4.03 8.63
CA VAL A 26 8.74 5.28 8.18
C VAL A 26 9.68 5.92 7.16
N LEU A 27 9.21 6.06 5.92
CA LEU A 27 10.03 6.62 4.85
C LEU A 27 10.26 8.12 5.05
N THR A 28 11.49 8.56 4.81
CA THR A 28 11.77 9.98 4.62
C THR A 28 11.11 10.47 3.34
N TYR A 29 10.93 11.78 3.22
CA TYR A 29 10.39 12.39 2.00
C TYR A 29 11.18 11.99 0.74
N ALA A 30 12.52 11.89 0.84
CA ALA A 30 13.35 11.51 -0.30
C ALA A 30 13.15 10.04 -0.72
N GLU A 31 13.03 9.14 0.25
CA GLU A 31 12.76 7.72 -0.01
C GLU A 31 11.36 7.51 -0.58
N ASP A 32 10.36 8.16 0.00
CA ASP A 32 8.98 8.15 -0.50
C ASP A 32 8.91 8.61 -1.97
N ARG A 33 9.55 9.73 -2.32
CA ARG A 33 9.60 10.20 -3.72
C ARG A 33 10.33 9.22 -4.63
N ALA A 34 11.46 8.66 -4.18
CA ALA A 34 12.21 7.69 -4.98
C ALA A 34 11.40 6.42 -5.26
N PHE A 35 10.66 5.90 -4.27
CA PHE A 35 9.77 4.75 -4.47
C PHE A 35 8.58 5.10 -5.36
N ALA A 36 7.96 6.28 -5.17
CA ALA A 36 6.86 6.72 -6.01
C ALA A 36 7.29 6.85 -7.49
N ASP A 37 8.49 7.37 -7.77
CA ASP A 37 9.02 7.56 -9.13
C ASP A 37 9.28 6.24 -9.89
N VAL A 38 9.55 5.15 -9.17
CA VAL A 38 9.72 3.82 -9.78
C VAL A 38 8.44 2.99 -9.76
N SER A 39 7.36 3.47 -9.14
CA SER A 39 6.10 2.72 -8.99
C SER A 39 4.87 3.58 -9.31
N LEU A 40 4.28 4.23 -8.31
CA LEU A 40 3.02 4.98 -8.39
C LEU A 40 3.00 5.99 -9.54
N ASN A 41 4.07 6.77 -9.69
CA ASN A 41 4.17 7.83 -10.70
C ASN A 41 4.36 7.29 -12.13
N ARG A 42 4.49 5.97 -12.31
CA ARG A 42 4.54 5.34 -13.65
C ARG A 42 3.17 5.13 -14.26
N PHE A 43 2.12 5.21 -13.44
CA PHE A 43 0.75 5.12 -13.90
C PHE A 43 0.22 6.51 -14.24
N ALA A 44 -0.56 6.61 -15.31
CA ALA A 44 -1.39 7.79 -15.52
C ALA A 44 -2.48 7.85 -14.44
N SER A 45 -3.02 9.04 -14.19
CA SER A 45 -4.11 9.24 -13.23
C SER A 45 -5.41 9.59 -13.94
N VAL A 46 -6.52 8.96 -13.55
CA VAL A 46 -7.89 9.41 -13.85
C VAL A 46 -8.47 10.13 -12.63
N ASN A 47 -9.22 11.22 -12.84
CA ASN A 47 -9.93 11.93 -11.76
C ASN A 47 -9.06 12.27 -10.52
N SER A 48 -7.80 12.62 -10.74
CA SER A 48 -6.78 13.09 -9.77
C SER A 48 -6.12 12.10 -8.83
N THR A 49 -6.79 11.04 -8.36
CA THR A 49 -6.16 10.06 -7.43
C THR A 49 -6.11 8.64 -7.98
N ARG A 50 -7.07 8.28 -8.83
CA ARG A 50 -7.22 6.93 -9.36
C ARG A 50 -6.20 6.62 -10.44
N LEU A 51 -5.67 5.42 -10.45
CA LEU A 51 -4.77 5.01 -11.51
C LEU A 51 -5.54 4.66 -12.78
N ASP A 52 -5.01 5.13 -13.91
CA ASP A 52 -5.48 4.74 -15.22
C ASP A 52 -4.92 3.37 -15.58
N TRP A 53 -5.78 2.37 -15.54
CA TRP A 53 -5.45 0.99 -15.88
C TRP A 53 -5.46 0.72 -17.39
N GLN A 54 -5.83 1.69 -18.23
CA GLN A 54 -5.83 1.50 -19.68
C GLN A 54 -4.42 1.33 -20.23
N GLY A 55 -4.20 0.23 -20.97
CA GLY A 55 -2.89 -0.09 -21.56
C GLY A 55 -1.87 -0.64 -20.57
N VAL A 56 -2.28 -0.88 -19.31
CA VAL A 56 -1.48 -1.53 -18.27
C VAL A 56 -1.79 -3.03 -18.25
N GLU A 57 -0.79 -3.87 -17.98
CA GLU A 57 -0.99 -5.28 -17.69
C GLU A 57 -1.59 -5.46 -16.28
N VAL A 58 -2.93 -5.51 -16.23
CA VAL A 58 -3.67 -5.85 -15.01
C VAL A 58 -3.56 -7.35 -14.76
N LEU A 59 -3.05 -7.71 -13.59
CA LEU A 59 -2.86 -9.09 -13.16
C LEU A 59 -4.12 -9.63 -12.49
N GLU A 60 -4.81 -8.79 -11.72
CA GLU A 60 -5.97 -9.19 -10.93
C GLU A 60 -6.92 -8.03 -10.63
N ARG A 61 -8.21 -8.37 -10.53
CA ARG A 61 -9.25 -7.52 -9.94
C ARG A 61 -10.01 -8.37 -8.94
N ALA A 62 -10.03 -7.97 -7.68
CA ALA A 62 -10.82 -8.59 -6.64
C ALA A 62 -11.89 -7.60 -6.18
N GLU A 63 -13.14 -8.02 -6.13
CA GLU A 63 -14.26 -7.19 -5.66
C GLU A 63 -14.33 -7.14 -4.12
N GLU A 64 -13.74 -8.14 -3.46
CA GLU A 64 -13.64 -8.22 -2.01
C GLU A 64 -12.75 -7.09 -1.49
N PHE A 65 -13.15 -6.48 -0.37
CA PHE A 65 -12.46 -5.36 0.27
C PHE A 65 -12.41 -5.61 1.78
N ASP A 66 -11.53 -6.52 2.18
CA ASP A 66 -11.30 -6.88 3.58
C ASP A 66 -9.84 -7.33 3.79
N GLY A 67 -9.46 -7.55 5.05
CA GLY A 67 -8.10 -7.99 5.37
C GLY A 67 -7.78 -9.40 4.89
N ASP A 68 -8.78 -10.26 4.65
CA ASP A 68 -8.56 -11.60 4.10
C ASP A 68 -8.14 -11.51 2.62
N GLY A 69 -8.86 -10.72 1.82
CA GLY A 69 -8.53 -10.44 0.42
C GLY A 69 -7.16 -9.77 0.28
N LEU A 70 -6.86 -8.76 1.11
CA LEU A 70 -5.53 -8.14 1.10
C LEU A 70 -4.43 -9.14 1.46
N ARG A 71 -4.65 -9.98 2.47
CA ARG A 71 -3.68 -11.00 2.89
C ARG A 71 -3.38 -11.99 1.77
N GLU A 72 -4.40 -12.42 1.03
CA GLU A 72 -4.22 -13.31 -0.10
C GLU A 72 -3.43 -12.66 -1.24
N LEU A 73 -3.71 -11.40 -1.57
CA LEU A 73 -2.97 -10.64 -2.56
C LEU A 73 -1.49 -10.50 -2.18
N VAL A 74 -1.23 -10.13 -0.92
CA VAL A 74 0.15 -9.99 -0.42
C VAL A 74 0.90 -11.31 -0.46
N ARG A 75 0.26 -12.43 -0.10
CA ARG A 75 0.88 -13.77 -0.21
C ARG A 75 1.12 -14.21 -1.66
N ARG A 76 0.30 -13.72 -2.59
CA ARG A 76 0.38 -14.08 -4.01
C ARG A 76 1.51 -13.34 -4.72
N TYR A 77 1.67 -12.06 -4.41
CA TYR A 77 2.61 -11.19 -5.10
C TYR A 77 3.89 -10.91 -4.30
N GLY A 78 3.84 -11.00 -2.98
CA GLY A 78 5.00 -10.78 -2.11
C GLY A 78 5.89 -12.01 -2.01
N GLY A 79 7.19 -11.81 -2.26
CA GLY A 79 8.25 -12.76 -2.00
C GLY A 79 8.58 -12.92 -0.51
N GLU A 80 9.39 -13.94 -0.22
CA GLU A 80 10.02 -14.09 1.10
C GLU A 80 10.98 -12.91 1.33
N ASP A 81 10.82 -12.22 2.45
CA ASP A 81 11.58 -11.01 2.83
C ASP A 81 11.42 -9.79 1.90
N GLU A 82 10.48 -9.82 0.95
CA GLU A 82 10.25 -8.70 0.04
C GLU A 82 9.69 -7.49 0.80
N LEU A 83 10.24 -6.31 0.53
CA LEU A 83 9.70 -5.06 1.03
C LEU A 83 8.47 -4.63 0.23
N VAL A 84 7.42 -4.28 0.96
CA VAL A 84 6.21 -3.65 0.42
C VAL A 84 6.16 -2.22 0.92
N VAL A 85 6.05 -1.27 -0.01
CA VAL A 85 5.86 0.15 0.30
C VAL A 85 4.38 0.47 0.28
N VAL A 86 3.85 1.01 1.37
CA VAL A 86 2.46 1.46 1.48
C VAL A 86 2.41 2.96 1.32
N PHE A 87 1.74 3.42 0.26
CA PHE A 87 1.42 4.83 0.01
C PHE A 87 -0.03 5.10 0.38
N TRP A 88 -0.28 6.22 1.06
CA TRP A 88 -1.62 6.60 1.49
C TRP A 88 -2.18 7.71 0.61
N GLY A 89 -3.48 7.65 0.28
CA GLY A 89 -4.19 8.78 -0.34
C GLY A 89 -4.26 10.02 0.56
N ASN A 90 -3.99 9.85 1.86
CA ASN A 90 -3.91 10.93 2.83
C ASN A 90 -2.45 11.33 3.11
N HIS A 91 -2.03 12.49 2.59
CA HIS A 91 -0.69 13.06 2.79
C HIS A 91 -0.30 13.37 4.23
N ALA A 92 -1.25 13.37 5.18
CA ALA A 92 -0.91 13.48 6.59
C ALA A 92 -0.24 12.21 7.11
N VAL A 93 -0.48 11.05 6.48
CA VAL A 93 0.08 9.76 6.87
C VAL A 93 1.37 9.52 6.09
N PRO A 94 2.51 9.28 6.76
CA PRO A 94 3.74 8.97 6.05
C PRO A 94 3.66 7.60 5.40
N SER A 95 4.26 7.48 4.21
CA SER A 95 4.48 6.19 3.57
C SER A 95 5.41 5.34 4.43
N ILE A 96 5.17 4.03 4.42
CA ILE A 96 5.95 3.06 5.20
C ILE A 96 6.46 1.94 4.30
N ALA A 97 7.57 1.34 4.67
CA ALA A 97 8.05 0.09 4.09
C ALA A 97 8.11 -0.99 5.17
N LEU A 98 7.61 -2.17 4.86
CA LEU A 98 7.62 -3.33 5.75
C LEU A 98 7.65 -4.61 4.91
N GLU A 99 8.10 -5.71 5.51
CA GLU A 99 8.14 -7.00 4.83
C GLU A 99 6.73 -7.47 4.45
N ALA A 100 6.60 -8.14 3.30
CA ALA A 100 5.34 -8.65 2.78
C ALA A 100 4.61 -9.55 3.82
N GLN A 101 5.36 -10.36 4.58
CA GLN A 101 4.77 -11.19 5.64
C GLN A 101 4.14 -10.35 6.76
N ALA A 102 4.74 -9.22 7.11
CA ALA A 102 4.18 -8.29 8.08
C ALA A 102 2.90 -7.62 7.55
N VAL A 103 2.89 -7.19 6.28
CA VAL A 103 1.65 -6.68 5.65
C VAL A 103 0.55 -7.73 5.69
N ALA A 104 0.86 -8.98 5.36
CA ALA A 104 -0.11 -10.08 5.38
C ALA A 104 -0.63 -10.37 6.81
N ALA A 105 0.23 -10.28 7.83
CA ALA A 105 -0.14 -10.48 9.21
C ALA A 105 -1.09 -9.38 9.72
N HIS A 106 -0.89 -8.14 9.28
CA HIS A 106 -1.65 -6.95 9.69
C HIS A 106 -2.62 -6.43 8.63
N ALA A 107 -3.00 -7.27 7.65
CA ALA A 107 -3.79 -6.87 6.50
C ALA A 107 -5.11 -6.17 6.89
N GLU A 108 -5.80 -6.67 7.92
CA GLU A 108 -7.02 -6.05 8.45
C GLU A 108 -6.78 -4.60 8.88
N MET A 109 -5.69 -4.35 9.60
CA MET A 109 -5.33 -3.02 10.09
C MET A 109 -4.97 -2.07 8.95
N VAL A 110 -4.33 -2.59 7.89
CA VAL A 110 -3.98 -1.81 6.70
C VAL A 110 -5.25 -1.38 5.96
N VAL A 111 -6.20 -2.31 5.75
CA VAL A 111 -7.51 -2.00 5.14
C VAL A 111 -8.29 -0.99 6.00
N ASP A 112 -8.39 -1.21 7.30
CA ASP A 112 -9.12 -0.34 8.24
C ASP A 112 -8.53 1.08 8.36
N SER A 113 -7.25 1.25 8.01
CA SER A 113 -6.56 2.52 8.23
C SER A 113 -6.80 3.57 7.14
N CYS A 114 -7.44 3.22 6.02
CA CYS A 114 -7.56 4.13 4.88
C CYS A 114 -8.80 3.88 4.00
N TYR A 115 -9.17 4.92 3.24
CA TYR A 115 -10.16 4.82 2.17
C TYR A 115 -9.54 4.53 0.80
N GLU A 116 -8.25 4.83 0.64
CA GLU A 116 -7.50 4.69 -0.60
C GLU A 116 -6.02 4.53 -0.23
N CYS A 117 -5.39 3.47 -0.73
CA CYS A 117 -3.95 3.30 -0.62
C CYS A 117 -3.38 2.45 -1.77
N TRP A 118 -2.05 2.47 -1.88
CA TRP A 118 -1.31 1.69 -2.86
C TRP A 118 -0.21 0.89 -2.18
N LEU A 119 -0.08 -0.38 -2.55
CA LEU A 119 1.01 -1.26 -2.12
C LEU A 119 1.93 -1.53 -3.30
N TYR A 120 3.19 -1.13 -3.16
CA TYR A 120 4.24 -1.44 -4.11
C TYR A 120 5.11 -2.60 -3.60
N PHE A 121 5.07 -3.71 -4.33
CA PHE A 121 5.91 -4.88 -4.14
C PHE A 121 7.23 -4.69 -4.89
N THR A 122 8.31 -4.43 -4.15
CA THR A 122 9.58 -3.93 -4.70
C THR A 122 10.26 -4.89 -5.66
N ASP A 123 10.30 -6.18 -5.35
CA ASP A 123 10.94 -7.22 -6.15
C ASP A 123 9.99 -7.78 -7.23
N ALA A 124 8.71 -7.95 -6.89
CA ALA A 124 7.70 -8.42 -7.84
C ALA A 124 7.37 -7.37 -8.92
N HIS A 125 7.70 -6.10 -8.68
CA HIS A 125 7.38 -4.98 -9.58
C HIS A 125 5.87 -4.90 -9.90
N VAL A 126 5.07 -5.09 -8.84
CA VAL A 126 3.61 -5.04 -8.86
C VAL A 126 3.14 -3.87 -8.00
N LEU A 127 2.15 -3.15 -8.48
CA LEU A 127 1.40 -2.18 -7.70
C LEU A 127 -0.02 -2.71 -7.50
N VAL A 128 -0.48 -2.66 -6.25
CA VAL A 128 -1.89 -2.88 -5.90
C VAL A 128 -2.49 -1.54 -5.52
N GLU A 129 -3.58 -1.15 -6.15
CA GLU A 129 -4.47 -0.08 -5.69
C GLU A 129 -5.65 -0.71 -4.99
N PHE A 130 -6.08 -0.12 -3.89
CA PHE A 130 -7.41 -0.40 -3.37
C PHE A 130 -8.10 0.84 -2.83
N GLN A 131 -9.41 0.82 -2.97
CA GLN A 131 -10.29 1.88 -2.52
C GLN A 131 -11.53 1.26 -1.89
N ASP A 132 -11.98 1.86 -0.78
CA ASP A 132 -13.16 1.41 -0.04
C ASP A 132 -14.38 1.28 -0.97
N GLY A 133 -15.00 0.11 -0.95
CA GLY A 133 -16.17 -0.25 -1.76
C GLY A 133 -15.88 -0.60 -3.22
N GLU A 134 -14.63 -0.60 -3.67
CA GLU A 134 -14.26 -0.90 -5.07
C GLU A 134 -13.25 -2.05 -5.21
N GLY A 135 -12.80 -2.62 -4.10
CA GLY A 135 -11.94 -3.80 -4.05
C GLY A 135 -10.47 -3.49 -4.38
N PHE A 136 -9.77 -4.50 -4.86
CA PHE A 136 -8.34 -4.45 -5.18
C PHE A 136 -8.08 -4.58 -6.68
N VAL A 137 -7.10 -3.84 -7.18
CA VAL A 137 -6.56 -3.98 -8.54
C VAL A 137 -5.05 -4.15 -8.45
N ALA A 138 -4.55 -5.29 -8.93
CA ALA A 138 -3.12 -5.55 -9.01
C ALA A 138 -2.65 -5.45 -10.46
N ALA A 139 -1.53 -4.78 -10.71
CA ALA A 139 -0.98 -4.61 -12.04
C ALA A 139 0.55 -4.57 -12.06
N ARG A 140 1.13 -4.92 -13.21
CA ARG A 140 2.55 -4.67 -13.45
C ARG A 140 2.80 -3.18 -13.58
N ILE A 141 3.88 -2.70 -12.95
CA ILE A 141 4.33 -1.32 -13.11
C ILE A 141 4.86 -1.13 -14.55
N PRO A 142 4.42 -0.10 -15.28
CA PRO A 142 4.93 0.23 -16.62
C PRO A 142 6.43 0.55 -16.62
N ASN A 143 7.12 0.09 -17.67
CA ASN A 143 8.56 0.34 -17.88
C ASN A 143 8.87 1.82 -18.18
#